data_AF-A0A1V5HVN1-F1
#
_entry.id   AF-A0A1V5HVN1-F1
#
_cell.length_a   1.000
_cell.length_b   1.000
_cell.length_c   1.000
_cell.angle_alpha   90.00
_cell.angle_beta   90.00
_cell.angle_gamma   90.00
#
_symmetry.space_group_name_H-M   'P 1'
#
loop_
_entity.id
_entity.type
_entity.pdbx_description
1 polymer ?
#
loop_
_entity_poly.entity_id
_entity_poly.type
_entity_poly.pdbx_seq_one_letter_code
_entity_poly.pdbx_strand_id
1 'polypeptide(L)'
;MKINCQNFAAIYVIVKKHIDHQDPYGLLASGCPQDEFELEAAEVTKVLILRHLDKPKALARAIVKIMIQSFDEREKVDYWLEDAAGMLQDIAAAPAANDWPIARMNNACITGLFLELPPKNGKDRYQDIVVLFSYGPAKKRQYGSAIFHNCWDVQIDKGKFKDKRPYCGAKFTAVSLLNNVAFLTFTNGLASLFFRYKKFSCALLA
;
A
#
# COMPACT_ATOMS: atom_id res chain seq x y z
N MET A 1 3.58 -19.56 -7.93
CA MET A 1 3.60 -18.44 -8.92
C MET A 1 4.41 -17.32 -8.29
N LYS A 2 5.48 -16.80 -8.91
CA LYS A 2 6.24 -15.69 -8.29
C LYS A 2 5.46 -14.40 -8.49
N ILE A 3 4.78 -13.92 -7.45
CA ILE A 3 4.12 -12.62 -7.45
C ILE A 3 5.21 -11.56 -7.65
N ASN A 4 5.21 -10.90 -8.81
CA ASN A 4 6.18 -9.86 -9.11
C ASN A 4 5.88 -8.66 -8.19
N CYS A 5 6.73 -8.44 -7.19
CA CYS A 5 6.50 -7.46 -6.11
C CYS A 5 6.56 -5.98 -6.56
N GLN A 6 6.60 -5.72 -7.87
CA GLN A 6 6.85 -4.41 -8.46
C GLN A 6 5.60 -3.51 -8.57
N ASN A 7 4.41 -3.99 -8.20
CA ASN A 7 3.16 -3.25 -8.41
C ASN A 7 2.19 -3.34 -7.22
N PHE A 8 2.57 -2.79 -6.07
CA PHE A 8 1.74 -2.72 -4.87
C PHE A 8 0.40 -2.06 -5.20
N ALA A 9 0.43 -0.98 -5.97
CA ALA A 9 -0.75 -0.29 -6.43
C ALA A 9 -1.73 -1.27 -7.08
N ALA A 10 -1.35 -1.96 -8.17
CA ALA A 10 -2.29 -2.79 -8.92
C ALA A 10 -2.84 -3.93 -8.07
N ILE A 11 -1.97 -4.50 -7.24
CA ILE A 11 -2.37 -5.49 -6.24
C ILE A 11 -3.37 -4.89 -5.25
N TYR A 12 -3.18 -3.65 -4.80
CA TYR A 12 -4.12 -2.93 -3.93
C TYR A 12 -5.47 -2.70 -4.59
N VAL A 13 -5.52 -2.23 -5.84
CA VAL A 13 -6.80 -2.03 -6.54
C VAL A 13 -7.56 -3.35 -6.69
N ILE A 14 -6.85 -4.43 -7.01
CA ILE A 14 -7.45 -5.77 -7.08
C ILE A 14 -7.96 -6.20 -5.70
N VAL A 15 -7.11 -6.16 -4.68
CA VAL A 15 -7.48 -6.54 -3.31
C VAL A 15 -8.68 -5.72 -2.81
N LYS A 16 -8.66 -4.40 -3.00
CA LYS A 16 -9.75 -3.51 -2.61
C LYS A 16 -11.03 -3.84 -3.36
N LYS A 17 -10.98 -4.05 -4.67
CA LYS A 17 -12.15 -4.46 -5.48
C LYS A 17 -12.81 -5.70 -4.91
N HIS A 18 -12.02 -6.72 -4.55
CA HIS A 18 -12.54 -7.97 -3.99
C HIS A 18 -13.10 -7.77 -2.57
N ILE A 19 -12.43 -6.99 -1.72
CA ILE A 19 -12.93 -6.68 -0.36
C ILE A 19 -14.22 -5.85 -0.39
N ASP A 20 -14.26 -4.79 -1.21
CA ASP A 20 -15.44 -3.96 -1.39
C ASP A 20 -16.62 -4.75 -1.97
N HIS A 21 -16.35 -5.68 -2.88
CA HIS A 21 -17.38 -6.55 -3.45
C HIS A 21 -17.95 -7.48 -2.37
N GLN A 22 -17.09 -8.04 -1.52
CA GLN A 22 -17.54 -8.96 -0.49
C GLN A 22 -18.34 -8.27 0.60
N ASP A 23 -17.99 -7.01 0.94
CA ASP A 23 -18.67 -6.18 1.93
C ASP A 23 -19.09 -6.97 3.19
N PRO A 24 -18.14 -7.60 3.90
CA PRO A 24 -18.42 -8.64 4.90
C PRO A 24 -19.37 -8.19 6.01
N TYR A 25 -19.42 -6.88 6.28
CA TYR A 25 -20.24 -6.28 7.33
C TYR A 25 -21.38 -5.42 6.79
N GLY A 26 -21.63 -5.44 5.47
CA GLY A 26 -22.72 -4.69 4.84
C GLY A 26 -22.57 -3.17 4.93
N LEU A 27 -21.35 -2.65 5.11
CA LEU A 27 -21.11 -1.22 5.32
C LEU A 27 -21.37 -0.46 4.03
N LEU A 28 -20.89 -0.97 2.90
CA LEU A 28 -21.11 -0.34 1.59
C LEU A 28 -22.58 -0.47 1.16
N ALA A 29 -23.20 -1.63 1.40
CA ALA A 29 -24.63 -1.83 1.19
C ALA A 29 -25.51 -0.89 2.04
N SER A 30 -25.02 -0.48 3.21
CA SER A 30 -25.69 0.48 4.10
C SER A 30 -25.48 1.95 3.69
N GLY A 31 -24.76 2.20 2.59
CA GLY A 31 -24.47 3.54 2.09
C GLY A 31 -23.30 4.24 2.79
N CYS A 32 -22.45 3.49 3.50
CA CYS A 32 -21.19 4.04 3.99
C CYS A 32 -20.30 4.45 2.80
N PRO A 33 -19.39 5.42 3.00
CA PRO A 33 -18.48 5.84 1.96
C PRO A 33 -17.60 4.70 1.43
N GLN A 34 -17.16 4.78 0.17
CA GLN A 34 -16.33 3.75 -0.47
C GLN A 34 -14.93 3.59 0.13
N ASP A 35 -14.52 4.48 1.03
CA ASP A 35 -13.20 4.43 1.68
C ASP A 35 -13.18 3.54 2.95
N GLU A 36 -14.31 2.93 3.33
CA GLU A 36 -14.47 2.19 4.58
C GLU A 36 -13.46 1.05 4.76
N PHE A 37 -13.11 0.34 3.68
CA PHE A 37 -12.17 -0.78 3.70
C PHE A 37 -10.75 -0.45 3.18
N GLU A 38 -10.40 0.84 3.00
CA GLU A 38 -9.10 1.22 2.44
C GLU A 38 -7.91 0.71 3.27
N LEU A 39 -8.04 0.71 4.60
CA LEU A 39 -6.97 0.31 5.51
C LEU A 39 -6.75 -1.20 5.48
N GLU A 40 -7.83 -1.97 5.50
CA GLU A 40 -7.83 -3.43 5.46
C GLU A 40 -7.29 -3.91 4.11
N ALA A 41 -7.75 -3.30 3.02
CA ALA A 41 -7.23 -3.60 1.69
C ALA A 41 -5.72 -3.32 1.61
N ALA A 42 -5.26 -2.19 2.15
CA ALA A 42 -3.83 -1.87 2.17
C ALA A 42 -3.01 -2.88 2.99
N GLU A 43 -3.51 -3.30 4.15
CA GLU A 43 -2.82 -4.28 4.99
C GLU A 43 -2.84 -5.68 4.36
N VAL A 44 -3.93 -6.09 3.71
CA VAL A 44 -4.01 -7.35 2.95
C VAL A 44 -3.00 -7.35 1.81
N THR A 45 -2.95 -6.29 1.01
CA THR A 45 -1.98 -6.13 -0.08
C THR A 45 -0.55 -6.22 0.42
N LYS A 46 -0.25 -5.52 1.52
CA LYS A 46 1.06 -5.56 2.17
C LYS A 46 1.44 -6.98 2.59
N VAL A 47 0.55 -7.69 3.28
CA VAL A 47 0.81 -9.06 3.74
C VAL A 47 0.99 -10.02 2.55
N LEU A 48 0.16 -9.88 1.50
CA LEU A 48 0.25 -10.68 0.28
C LEU A 48 1.62 -10.55 -0.39
N ILE A 49 2.11 -9.32 -0.56
CA ILE A 49 3.38 -9.03 -1.22
C ILE A 49 4.56 -9.49 -0.34
N LEU A 50 4.60 -9.03 0.91
CA LEU A 50 5.75 -9.22 1.80
C LEU A 50 5.93 -10.67 2.22
N ARG A 51 4.84 -11.41 2.38
CA ARG A 51 4.89 -12.85 2.74
C ARG A 51 4.85 -13.76 1.52
N HIS A 52 4.84 -13.19 0.31
CA HIS A 52 4.74 -13.93 -0.95
C HIS A 52 3.60 -14.95 -0.93
N LEU A 53 2.41 -14.54 -0.49
CA LEU A 53 1.26 -15.44 -0.37
C LEU A 53 0.76 -15.82 -1.76
N ASP A 54 1.07 -17.04 -2.22
CA ASP A 54 0.70 -17.53 -3.55
C ASP A 54 -0.37 -18.64 -3.51
N LYS A 55 -0.93 -18.91 -2.33
CA LYS A 55 -1.99 -19.91 -2.12
C LYS A 55 -3.26 -19.26 -1.60
N PRO A 56 -4.44 -19.51 -2.22
CA PRO A 56 -5.72 -18.91 -1.80
C PRO A 56 -6.00 -19.09 -0.30
N LYS A 57 -5.81 -20.30 0.23
CA LYS A 57 -6.02 -20.59 1.66
C LYS A 57 -5.10 -19.80 2.60
N ALA A 58 -3.88 -19.48 2.16
CA ALA A 58 -2.96 -18.68 2.96
C ALA A 58 -3.37 -17.21 2.97
N LEU A 59 -3.80 -16.68 1.82
CA LEU A 59 -4.33 -15.33 1.68
C LEU A 59 -5.65 -15.15 2.44
N ALA A 60 -6.60 -16.09 2.31
CA ALA A 60 -7.87 -16.08 3.05
C ALA A 60 -7.65 -16.01 4.58
N ARG A 61 -6.69 -16.78 5.11
CA ARG A 61 -6.30 -16.71 6.53
C ARG A 61 -5.74 -15.35 6.93
N ALA A 62 -4.98 -14.70 6.05
CA ALA A 62 -4.46 -13.37 6.30
C ALA A 62 -5.58 -12.32 6.32
N ILE A 63 -6.53 -12.41 5.37
CA ILE A 63 -7.70 -11.53 5.31
C ILE A 63 -8.54 -11.67 6.58
N VAL A 64 -8.93 -12.90 6.95
CA VAL A 64 -9.67 -13.18 8.20
C VAL A 64 -8.98 -12.56 9.40
N LYS A 65 -7.66 -12.70 9.50
CA LYS A 65 -6.91 -12.12 10.62
C LYS A 65 -7.01 -10.59 10.64
N ILE A 66 -6.87 -9.93 9.49
CA ILE A 66 -6.94 -8.47 9.38
C ILE A 66 -8.37 -7.98 9.69
N MET A 67 -9.39 -8.65 9.15
CA MET A 67 -10.79 -8.29 9.37
C MET A 67 -11.21 -8.45 10.84
N ILE A 68 -10.83 -9.56 11.50
CA ILE A 68 -11.04 -9.74 12.96
C ILE A 68 -10.33 -8.62 13.74
N GLN A 69 -9.13 -8.22 13.33
CA GLN A 69 -8.39 -7.16 14.03
C GLN A 69 -9.01 -5.77 13.88
N SER A 70 -9.63 -5.49 12.74
CA SER A 70 -10.24 -4.18 12.47
C SER A 70 -11.65 -4.05 13.06
N PHE A 71 -12.44 -5.12 13.04
CA PHE A 71 -13.88 -5.07 13.38
C PHE A 71 -14.26 -5.86 14.63
N ASP A 72 -13.35 -6.65 15.21
CA ASP A 72 -13.62 -7.55 16.36
C ASP A 72 -14.75 -8.56 16.11
N GLU A 73 -15.06 -8.83 14.85
CA GLU A 73 -16.10 -9.76 14.41
C GLU A 73 -15.52 -11.10 13.94
N ARG A 74 -16.29 -12.19 14.08
CA ARG A 74 -15.81 -13.54 13.76
C ARG A 74 -15.91 -13.85 12.27
N GLU A 75 -14.77 -13.81 11.61
CA GLU A 75 -14.63 -14.22 10.21
C GLU A 75 -14.20 -15.68 10.04
N LYS A 76 -14.67 -16.35 8.97
CA LYS A 76 -14.32 -17.74 8.65
C LYS A 76 -13.45 -17.80 7.40
N VAL A 77 -12.41 -18.63 7.43
CA VAL A 77 -11.50 -18.80 6.27
C VAL A 77 -12.25 -19.24 5.03
N ASP A 78 -13.21 -20.16 5.16
CA ASP A 78 -13.95 -20.70 4.02
C ASP A 78 -14.80 -19.64 3.30
N TYR A 79 -15.23 -18.59 4.03
CA TYR A 79 -15.97 -17.46 3.46
C TYR A 79 -15.11 -16.62 2.51
N TRP A 80 -13.80 -16.55 2.75
CA TRP A 80 -12.85 -15.76 1.94
C TRP A 80 -12.08 -16.57 0.89
N LEU A 81 -12.32 -17.88 0.79
CA LEU A 81 -11.51 -18.75 -0.08
C LEU A 81 -11.67 -18.41 -1.56
N GLU A 82 -12.89 -18.12 -2.00
CA GLU A 82 -13.19 -17.80 -3.39
C GLU A 82 -12.61 -16.45 -3.78
N ASP A 83 -12.86 -15.39 -2.99
CA ASP A 83 -12.27 -14.07 -3.23
C ASP A 83 -10.75 -14.10 -3.20
N ALA A 84 -10.13 -14.85 -2.27
CA ALA A 84 -8.68 -14.99 -2.23
C ALA A 84 -8.13 -15.68 -3.50
N ALA A 85 -8.86 -16.64 -4.07
CA ALA A 85 -8.48 -17.24 -5.35
C ALA A 85 -8.64 -16.25 -6.50
N GLY A 86 -9.75 -15.51 -6.54
CA GLY A 86 -10.02 -14.46 -7.52
C GLY A 86 -8.97 -13.35 -7.49
N MET A 87 -8.59 -12.86 -6.31
CA MET A 87 -7.52 -11.87 -6.13
C MET A 87 -6.20 -12.36 -6.76
N LEU A 88 -5.78 -13.58 -6.44
CA LEU A 88 -4.52 -14.14 -6.96
C LEU A 88 -4.55 -14.33 -8.48
N GLN A 89 -5.70 -14.72 -9.04
CA GLN A 89 -5.89 -14.84 -10.47
C GLN A 89 -5.83 -13.47 -11.16
N ASP A 90 -6.54 -12.47 -10.63
CA ASP A 90 -6.52 -11.11 -11.15
C ASP A 90 -5.12 -10.49 -11.07
N ILE A 91 -4.38 -10.74 -9.99
CA ILE A 91 -2.98 -10.28 -9.82
C ILE A 91 -2.07 -10.94 -10.85
N ALA A 92 -2.27 -12.23 -11.14
CA ALA A 92 -1.51 -12.96 -12.16
C ALA A 92 -1.77 -12.43 -13.58
N ALA A 93 -2.99 -11.98 -13.84
CA ALA A 93 -3.41 -11.42 -15.12
C ALA A 93 -3.09 -9.92 -15.26
N ALA A 94 -2.73 -9.24 -14.17
CA ALA A 94 -2.42 -7.82 -14.19
C ALA A 94 -1.18 -7.54 -15.08
N PRO A 95 -1.24 -6.54 -15.96
CA PRO A 95 -0.09 -6.16 -16.77
C PRO A 95 1.09 -5.77 -15.87
N ALA A 96 2.31 -6.13 -16.30
CA ALA A 96 3.52 -5.71 -15.62
C ALA A 96 3.53 -4.19 -15.48
N ALA A 97 3.99 -3.69 -14.33
CA ALA A 97 4.08 -2.25 -14.08
C ALA A 97 4.87 -1.57 -15.21
N ASN A 98 4.22 -0.65 -15.93
CA ASN A 98 4.91 0.25 -16.82
C ASN A 98 5.80 1.17 -15.97
N ASP A 99 7.07 1.33 -16.36
CA ASP A 99 8.02 2.25 -15.73
C ASP A 99 7.41 3.65 -15.66
N TRP A 100 6.90 4.03 -14.48
CA TRP A 100 6.27 5.31 -14.25
C TRP A 100 7.33 6.38 -13.94
N PRO A 101 7.32 7.55 -14.60
CA PRO A 101 8.30 8.58 -14.31
C PRO A 101 8.02 9.24 -12.96
N ILE A 102 9.01 9.21 -12.08
CA ILE A 102 9.06 9.88 -10.76
C ILE A 102 8.56 11.33 -10.82
N ALA A 103 8.79 12.01 -11.96
CA ALA A 103 8.32 13.37 -12.23
C ALA A 103 6.81 13.57 -12.00
N ARG A 104 5.99 12.52 -12.14
CA ARG A 104 4.54 12.57 -11.90
C ARG A 104 4.14 12.35 -10.43
N MET A 105 5.07 11.95 -9.54
CA MET A 105 4.84 12.00 -8.09
C MET A 105 4.83 13.45 -7.58
N ASN A 106 5.50 14.38 -8.26
CA ASN A 106 5.42 15.80 -7.96
C ASN A 106 3.97 16.26 -8.16
N ASN A 107 3.38 16.87 -7.13
CA ASN A 107 1.95 17.27 -7.04
C ASN A 107 0.94 16.14 -6.76
N ALA A 108 1.39 14.90 -6.48
CA ALA A 108 0.49 13.85 -6.02
C ALA A 108 0.16 14.02 -4.51
N CYS A 109 -1.01 13.55 -4.09
CA CYS A 109 -1.44 13.46 -2.69
C CYS A 109 -1.14 12.07 -2.15
N ILE A 110 -0.46 11.97 -1.01
CA ILE A 110 -0.24 10.69 -0.32
C ILE A 110 -1.59 10.17 0.19
N THR A 111 -1.90 8.95 -0.19
CA THR A 111 -3.04 8.19 0.38
C THR A 111 -2.57 7.21 1.45
N GLY A 112 -1.30 6.78 1.40
CA GLY A 112 -0.69 5.97 2.45
C GLY A 112 0.83 6.00 2.40
N LEU A 113 1.46 6.03 3.56
CA LEU A 113 2.91 5.82 3.70
C LEU A 113 3.12 4.69 4.70
N PHE A 114 3.67 3.59 4.22
CA PHE A 114 3.94 2.41 5.02
C PHE A 114 5.45 2.24 5.17
N LEU A 115 5.89 2.27 6.42
CA LEU A 115 7.26 1.99 6.82
C LEU A 115 7.20 0.66 7.58
N GLU A 116 7.83 -0.40 7.07
CA GLU A 116 7.97 -1.59 7.90
C GLU A 116 8.80 -1.26 9.15
N LEU A 117 8.24 -1.56 10.33
CA LEU A 117 9.01 -1.57 11.57
C LEU A 117 9.90 -2.82 11.57
N PRO A 118 11.18 -2.72 11.98
CA PRO A 118 12.11 -3.83 11.91
C PRO A 118 11.62 -5.03 12.76
N PRO A 119 11.97 -6.28 12.37
CA PRO A 119 11.77 -7.42 13.25
C PRO A 119 12.52 -7.18 14.56
N LYS A 120 11.87 -7.49 15.71
CA LYS A 120 12.37 -7.25 17.08
C LYS A 120 13.73 -7.88 17.42
N ASN A 121 14.38 -8.59 16.50
CA ASN A 121 15.49 -9.50 16.77
C ASN A 121 16.86 -9.05 16.22
N GLY A 122 17.05 -7.76 15.97
CA GLY A 122 18.40 -7.16 15.91
C GLY A 122 19.33 -7.57 14.77
N LYS A 123 18.83 -8.15 13.67
CA LYS A 123 19.61 -8.36 12.43
C LYS A 123 19.28 -7.27 11.40
N ASP A 124 20.23 -7.04 10.49
CA ASP A 124 20.45 -5.79 9.74
C ASP A 124 19.22 -5.06 9.13
N ARG A 125 19.37 -3.73 9.13
CA ARG A 125 18.38 -2.65 9.10
C ARG A 125 17.80 -2.37 7.70
N TYR A 126 17.12 -3.35 7.11
CA TYR A 126 16.44 -3.15 5.84
C TYR A 126 14.94 -3.11 6.06
N GLN A 127 14.30 -2.01 5.64
CA GLN A 127 12.84 -1.87 5.63
C GLN A 127 12.36 -1.60 4.21
N ASP A 128 11.25 -2.23 3.81
CA ASP A 128 10.57 -1.81 2.60
C ASP A 128 9.72 -0.56 2.91
N ILE A 129 9.83 0.46 2.04
CA ILE A 129 9.04 1.67 2.13
C ILE A 129 8.06 1.66 0.97
N VAL A 130 6.77 1.68 1.29
CA VAL A 130 5.69 1.74 0.30
C VAL A 130 5.01 3.10 0.43
N VAL A 131 4.94 3.80 -0.69
CA VAL A 131 4.22 5.06 -0.83
C VAL A 131 3.04 4.82 -1.76
N LEU A 132 1.83 5.01 -1.26
CA LEU A 132 0.62 5.13 -2.06
C LEU A 132 0.29 6.60 -2.29
N PHE A 133 -0.06 6.94 -3.52
CA PHE A 133 -0.39 8.30 -3.89
C PHE A 133 -1.50 8.36 -4.93
N SER A 134 -2.15 9.51 -4.98
CA SER A 134 -3.19 9.84 -5.95
C SER A 134 -2.88 11.16 -6.63
N TYR A 135 -3.27 11.32 -7.89
CA TYR A 135 -3.06 12.55 -8.64
C TYR A 135 -4.20 12.82 -9.64
N GLY A 136 -4.26 14.04 -10.14
CA GLY A 136 -5.35 14.50 -10.99
C GLY A 136 -6.55 15.04 -10.21
N PRO A 137 -7.57 15.57 -10.92
CA PRO A 137 -8.76 16.15 -10.29
C PRO A 137 -9.60 15.07 -9.61
N ALA A 138 -10.35 15.43 -8.56
CA ALA A 138 -11.11 14.47 -7.75
C ALA A 138 -12.01 13.51 -8.57
N LYS A 139 -12.61 14.00 -9.66
CA LYS A 139 -13.48 13.20 -10.56
C LYS A 139 -12.74 12.24 -11.50
N LYS A 140 -11.42 12.38 -11.64
CA LYS A 140 -10.56 11.54 -12.50
C LYS A 140 -9.26 11.22 -11.77
N ARG A 141 -9.39 10.93 -10.47
CA ARG A 141 -8.25 10.68 -9.60
C ARG A 141 -7.62 9.35 -10.03
N GLN A 142 -6.37 9.42 -10.42
CA GLN A 142 -5.55 8.26 -10.74
C GLN A 142 -4.69 7.93 -9.53
N TYR A 143 -4.41 6.65 -9.33
CA TYR A 143 -3.64 6.19 -8.19
C TYR A 143 -2.32 5.57 -8.64
N GLY A 144 -1.35 5.49 -7.74
CA GLY A 144 -0.06 4.87 -8.02
C GLY A 144 0.63 4.43 -6.75
N SER A 145 1.66 3.60 -6.92
CA SER A 145 2.54 3.20 -5.81
C SER A 145 4.00 3.35 -6.18
N ALA A 146 4.80 3.77 -5.22
CA ALA A 146 6.26 3.72 -5.25
C ALA A 146 6.73 2.79 -4.14
N ILE A 147 7.52 1.78 -4.50
CA ILE A 147 8.06 0.79 -3.58
C ILE A 147 9.58 0.89 -3.61
N PHE A 148 10.15 1.02 -2.43
CA PHE A 148 11.58 1.06 -2.23
C PHE A 148 11.98 -0.14 -1.38
N HIS A 149 12.78 -1.02 -1.97
CA HIS A 149 13.17 -2.27 -1.33
C HIS A 149 14.51 -2.16 -0.64
N ASN A 150 14.60 -2.83 0.51
CA ASN A 150 15.78 -2.86 1.37
C ASN A 150 16.28 -1.45 1.65
N CYS A 151 15.47 -0.61 2.28
CA CYS A 151 15.85 0.76 2.61
C CYS A 151 16.69 0.81 3.88
N TRP A 152 17.68 1.70 3.92
CA TRP A 152 18.51 1.99 5.10
C TRP A 152 18.74 3.50 5.24
N ASP A 153 19.33 3.91 6.36
CA ASP A 153 19.55 5.32 6.73
C ASP A 153 18.26 6.16 6.66
N VAL A 154 17.13 5.58 7.09
CA VAL A 154 15.82 6.21 6.99
C VAL A 154 15.72 7.33 8.03
N GLN A 155 15.65 8.56 7.53
CA GLN A 155 15.49 9.78 8.31
C GLN A 155 14.11 10.38 8.02
N ILE A 156 13.34 10.61 9.08
CA ILE A 156 12.00 11.18 9.00
C ILE A 156 12.02 12.51 9.75
N ASP A 157 11.90 13.60 9.02
CA ASP A 157 11.69 14.91 9.63
C ASP A 157 10.20 15.13 9.87
N LYS A 158 9.77 14.76 11.09
CA LYS A 158 8.42 15.01 11.58
C LYS A 158 8.37 16.48 12.02
N GLY A 159 7.71 17.32 11.22
CA GLY A 159 7.27 18.62 11.73
C GLY A 159 6.25 18.46 12.86
N LYS A 160 5.69 19.58 13.35
CA LYS A 160 4.78 19.60 14.51
C LYS A 160 3.47 18.85 14.24
N PHE A 161 3.45 17.53 14.33
CA PHE A 161 2.24 16.72 14.30
C PHE A 161 1.59 16.69 15.68
N LYS A 162 0.29 17.02 15.72
CA LYS A 162 -0.59 16.74 16.87
C LYS A 162 -1.40 15.45 16.69
N ASP A 163 -1.44 14.88 15.47
CA ASP A 163 -2.32 13.76 15.12
C ASP A 163 -1.63 12.39 15.07
N LYS A 164 -2.42 11.36 15.41
CA LYS A 164 -2.00 9.94 15.47
C LYS A 164 -1.75 9.30 14.08
N ARG A 165 -2.11 9.97 12.98
CA ARG A 165 -2.01 9.46 11.59
C ARG A 165 -1.25 10.46 10.71
N PRO A 166 0.10 10.45 10.69
CA PRO A 166 0.87 11.59 10.20
C PRO A 166 0.88 11.81 8.68
N TYR A 167 0.39 10.87 7.86
CA TYR A 167 0.80 10.80 6.45
C TYR A 167 -0.33 10.89 5.42
N CYS A 168 -1.58 10.66 5.80
CA CYS A 168 -2.70 10.69 4.85
C CYS A 168 -3.08 12.15 4.51
N GLY A 169 -3.18 12.47 3.22
CA GLY A 169 -3.58 13.80 2.72
C GLY A 169 -2.45 14.80 2.52
N ALA A 170 -1.21 14.48 2.89
CA ALA A 170 -0.05 15.33 2.59
C ALA A 170 0.27 15.30 1.08
N LYS A 171 0.64 16.45 0.48
CA LYS A 171 1.03 16.51 -0.94
C LYS A 171 2.53 16.47 -1.10
N PHE A 172 3.02 15.78 -2.12
CA PHE A 172 4.42 15.88 -2.52
C PHE A 172 4.74 17.29 -3.01
N THR A 173 5.74 17.92 -2.39
CA THR A 173 6.30 19.20 -2.87
C THR A 173 7.45 18.93 -3.84
N ALA A 174 8.32 17.99 -3.50
CA ALA A 174 9.37 17.50 -4.37
C ALA A 174 9.69 16.03 -4.08
N VAL A 175 9.93 15.28 -5.14
CA VAL A 175 10.45 13.91 -5.13
C VAL A 175 11.74 13.87 -5.94
N SER A 176 12.84 13.45 -5.33
CA SER A 176 14.13 13.27 -6.00
C SER A 176 14.71 11.90 -5.68
N LEU A 177 15.03 11.14 -6.72
CA LEU A 177 15.75 9.87 -6.61
C LEU A 177 17.09 10.02 -7.32
N LEU A 178 18.20 9.92 -6.58
CA LEU A 178 19.55 10.07 -7.12
C LEU A 178 20.49 9.05 -6.47
N ASN A 179 21.22 8.28 -7.26
CA ASN A 179 22.25 7.34 -6.78
C ASN A 179 21.76 6.44 -5.63
N ASN A 180 20.60 5.81 -5.79
CA ASN A 180 19.98 4.95 -4.77
C ASN A 180 19.61 5.67 -3.46
N VAL A 181 19.41 6.98 -3.52
CA VAL A 181 18.93 7.83 -2.45
C VAL A 181 17.58 8.39 -2.85
N ALA A 182 16.59 8.28 -1.97
CA ALA A 182 15.28 8.91 -2.11
C ALA A 182 15.18 10.09 -1.16
N PHE A 183 14.74 11.24 -1.69
CA PHE A 183 14.39 12.42 -0.92
C PHE A 183 12.97 12.85 -1.30
N LEU A 184 12.05 12.72 -0.36
CA LEU A 184 10.64 13.04 -0.51
C LEU A 184 10.31 14.21 0.42
N THR A 185 9.67 15.26 -0.09
CA THR A 185 9.22 16.40 0.72
C THR A 185 7.73 16.59 0.58
N PHE A 186 7.10 17.08 1.64
CA PHE A 186 5.64 17.13 1.73
C PHE A 186 5.14 18.50 2.18
N THR A 187 3.92 18.84 1.76
CA THR A 187 3.20 20.00 2.30
C THR A 187 2.56 19.62 3.64
N ASN A 188 2.61 20.54 4.61
CA ASN A 188 1.98 20.45 5.94
C ASN A 188 2.46 19.30 6.85
N GLY A 189 3.09 19.66 7.97
CA GLY A 189 3.31 18.77 9.11
C GLY A 189 4.50 17.81 8.97
N LEU A 190 4.79 17.23 7.81
CA LEU A 190 6.02 16.48 7.52
C LEU A 190 6.88 17.29 6.57
N ALA A 191 8.13 17.59 6.97
CA ALA A 191 9.00 18.35 6.11
C ALA A 191 9.64 17.45 5.04
N SER A 192 10.19 16.29 5.46
CA SER A 192 10.90 15.40 4.53
C SER A 192 11.04 13.96 5.03
N LEU A 193 11.17 13.04 4.07
CA LEU A 193 11.60 11.65 4.24
C LEU A 193 12.83 11.42 3.36
N PHE A 194 13.92 10.99 3.98
CA PHE A 194 15.18 10.68 3.32
C PHE A 194 15.57 9.24 3.61
N PHE A 195 15.99 8.48 2.60
CA PHE A 195 16.52 7.13 2.80
C PHE A 195 17.33 6.66 1.61
N ARG A 196 18.14 5.63 1.81
CA ARG A 196 18.81 4.89 0.74
C ARG A 196 18.04 3.61 0.45
N TYR A 197 18.07 3.13 -0.79
CA TYR A 197 17.34 1.93 -1.22
C TYR A 197 18.17 1.07 -2.17
N LYS A 198 17.91 -0.24 -2.22
CA LYS A 198 18.64 -1.15 -3.13
C LYS A 198 17.94 -1.31 -4.48
N LYS A 199 16.61 -1.33 -4.46
CA LYS A 199 15.77 -1.46 -5.66
C LYS A 199 14.56 -0.56 -5.52
N PHE A 200 14.16 0.06 -6.62
CA PHE A 200 12.97 0.90 -6.72
C PHE A 200 12.05 0.37 -7.81
N SER A 201 10.75 0.44 -7.56
CA SER A 201 9.72 0.19 -8.56
C SER A 201 8.57 1.16 -8.36
N CYS A 202 8.00 1.63 -9.46
CA CYS A 202 6.84 2.51 -9.44
C CYS A 202 5.81 2.02 -10.45
N ALA A 203 4.53 2.17 -10.11
CA ALA A 203 3.45 1.67 -10.94
C ALA A 203 2.22 2.57 -10.91
N LEU A 204 1.53 2.62 -12.05
CA LEU A 204 0.21 3.21 -12.17
C LEU A 204 -0.89 2.23 -11.81
N LEU A 205 -2.00 2.81 -11.35
CA LEU A 205 -3.28 2.14 -11.24
C LEU A 205 -4.17 2.48 -12.42
N ALA A 206 -4.48 1.46 -13.21
CA ALA A 206 -5.50 1.51 -14.24
C ALA A 206 -6.89 1.54 -13.61
#